data_AF-A0A126R8S4-F1
#
_entry.id   AF-A0A126R8S4-F1
#
_cell.length_a   1.000
_cell.length_b   1.000
_cell.length_c   1.000
_cell.angle_alpha   90.00
_cell.angle_beta   90.00
_cell.angle_gamma   90.00
#
_symmetry.space_group_name_H-M   'P 1'
#
loop_
_entity.id
_entity.type
_entity.pdbx_description
1 polymer ?
#
loop_
_entity_poly.entity_id
_entity_poly.type
_entity_poly.pdbx_seq_one_letter_code
_entity_poly.pdbx_strand_id
1 'polypeptide(L)'
;MDKPARIQLSRAKGWRMPDNTVKVDRSTKWGNPFNFKSSAHCWTALSYGERGDPAGRHAASVKAFREWIEGGKFMLLTGVGLYAVHKGRKKPVAVSPDVAAPKAPSLEQIRTELRGKNLACWCRPGEPCHADVLLEIANG
;
A
#
# COMPACT_ATOMS: atom_id res chain seq x y z
N MET A 1 -21.46 -7.11 18.56
CA MET A 1 -20.92 -6.02 17.72
C MET A 1 -20.36 -6.66 16.47
N ASP A 2 -20.73 -6.15 15.30
CA ASP A 2 -20.23 -6.69 14.03
C ASP A 2 -18.71 -6.52 13.92
N LYS A 3 -18.07 -7.45 13.21
CA LYS A 3 -16.62 -7.41 12.97
C LYS A 3 -16.28 -6.15 12.15
N PRO A 4 -15.24 -5.37 12.51
CA PRO A 4 -14.79 -4.25 11.71
C PRO A 4 -14.55 -4.62 10.25
N ALA A 5 -15.04 -3.77 9.34
CA ALA A 5 -15.04 -4.05 7.91
C ALA A 5 -14.35 -2.96 7.09
N ARG A 6 -13.86 -3.36 5.91
CA ARG A 6 -13.39 -2.43 4.89
C ARG A 6 -14.58 -1.85 4.15
N ILE A 7 -14.60 -0.53 3.99
CA ILE A 7 -15.63 0.21 3.26
C ILE A 7 -15.00 0.87 2.03
N GLN A 8 -15.69 0.79 0.88
CA GLN A 8 -15.30 1.60 -0.28
C GLN A 8 -15.88 3.01 -0.16
N LEU A 9 -15.03 4.03 -0.24
CA LEU A 9 -15.45 5.42 -0.37
C LEU A 9 -16.19 5.62 -1.70
N SER A 10 -17.27 6.40 -1.67
CA SER A 10 -18.07 6.71 -2.86
C SER A 10 -18.38 8.20 -2.96
N ARG A 11 -18.52 8.68 -4.19
CA ARG A 11 -19.03 10.03 -4.51
C ARG A 11 -20.45 9.98 -5.07
N ALA A 12 -21.10 8.81 -5.07
CA ALA A 12 -22.46 8.67 -5.55
C ALA A 12 -23.40 9.61 -4.77
N LYS A 13 -24.34 10.24 -5.48
CA LYS A 13 -25.32 11.14 -4.87
C LYS A 13 -26.08 10.40 -3.76
N GLY A 14 -26.17 11.03 -2.58
CA GLY A 14 -26.84 10.44 -1.41
C GLY A 14 -25.97 9.51 -0.56
N TRP A 15 -24.78 9.12 -1.03
CA TRP A 15 -23.86 8.31 -0.22
C TRP A 15 -23.42 9.08 1.03
N ARG A 16 -23.36 8.36 2.15
CA ARG A 16 -22.82 8.83 3.43
C ARG A 16 -21.87 7.76 3.93
N MET A 17 -20.76 8.21 4.51
CA MET A 17 -19.83 7.29 5.16
C MET A 17 -20.56 6.63 6.34
N PRO A 18 -20.58 5.28 6.43
CA PRO A 18 -21.25 4.60 7.53
C PRO A 18 -20.69 5.02 8.89
N ASP A 19 -21.52 4.94 9.92
CA ASP A 19 -21.08 5.21 11.29
C ASP A 19 -19.91 4.31 11.69
N ASN A 20 -19.13 4.78 12.67
CA ASN A 20 -17.94 4.08 13.17
C ASN A 20 -16.87 3.78 12.09
N THR A 21 -16.84 4.59 11.02
CA THR A 21 -15.88 4.43 9.90
C THR A 21 -14.83 5.52 9.90
N VAL A 22 -13.55 5.13 9.84
CA VAL A 22 -12.40 6.02 9.69
C VAL A 22 -11.96 6.05 8.23
N LYS A 23 -11.85 7.25 7.67
CA LYS A 23 -11.26 7.44 6.33
C LYS A 23 -9.76 7.19 6.41
N VAL A 24 -9.24 6.30 5.57
CA VAL A 24 -7.81 5.92 5.52
C VAL A 24 -7.18 6.12 4.14
N ASP A 25 -7.78 6.90 3.24
CA ASP A 25 -7.19 7.13 1.92
C ASP A 25 -5.85 7.88 1.97
N ARG A 26 -5.19 8.02 0.80
CA ARG A 26 -3.89 8.69 0.65
C ARG A 26 -3.80 10.14 1.16
N SER A 27 -4.93 10.80 1.46
CA SER A 27 -4.94 12.15 2.03
C SER A 27 -4.80 12.16 3.56
N THR A 28 -4.74 10.98 4.19
CA THR A 28 -4.65 10.81 5.63
C THR A 28 -3.29 10.22 6.03
N LYS A 29 -2.93 10.30 7.32
CA LYS A 29 -1.73 9.64 7.88
C LYS A 29 -1.74 8.11 7.75
N TRP A 30 -2.91 7.51 7.49
CA TRP A 30 -3.12 6.08 7.29
C TRP A 30 -3.03 5.65 5.82
N GLY A 31 -2.86 6.62 4.92
CA GLY A 31 -2.86 6.40 3.48
C GLY A 31 -1.65 5.63 3.00
N ASN A 32 -1.83 4.83 1.94
CA ASN A 32 -0.72 4.17 1.27
C ASN A 32 0.14 5.18 0.46
N PRO A 33 1.43 5.39 0.80
CA PRO A 33 2.30 6.29 0.06
C PRO A 33 2.82 5.68 -1.26
N PHE A 34 2.72 4.36 -1.44
CA PHE A 34 3.24 3.64 -2.60
C PHE A 34 2.24 3.69 -3.76
N ASN A 35 2.55 4.47 -4.79
CA ASN A 35 1.72 4.57 -6.00
C ASN A 35 2.41 3.91 -7.21
N PHE A 36 2.17 2.61 -7.41
CA PHE A 36 2.80 1.84 -8.47
C PHE A 36 1.97 1.76 -9.76
N LYS A 37 1.05 2.69 -10.00
CA LYS A 37 0.15 2.63 -11.18
C LYS A 37 0.91 2.64 -12.51
N SER A 38 1.96 3.45 -12.59
CA SER A 38 2.81 3.57 -13.78
C SER A 38 3.43 2.23 -14.16
N SER A 39 3.48 1.92 -15.46
CA SER A 39 4.19 0.73 -15.98
C SER A 39 5.68 0.74 -15.64
N ALA A 40 6.25 1.90 -15.30
CA ALA A 40 7.63 2.02 -14.83
C ALA A 40 7.90 1.22 -13.54
N HIS A 41 6.87 0.88 -12.76
CA HIS A 41 6.99 0.02 -11.56
C HIS A 41 6.80 -1.47 -11.86
N CYS A 42 6.92 -1.91 -13.12
CA CYS A 42 6.82 -3.34 -13.45
C CYS A 42 7.89 -4.16 -12.72
N TRP A 43 9.13 -3.68 -12.64
CA TRP A 43 10.20 -4.37 -11.92
C TRP A 43 10.00 -4.31 -10.40
N THR A 44 9.47 -3.19 -9.86
CA THR A 44 9.02 -3.14 -8.46
C THR A 44 7.99 -4.21 -8.16
N ALA A 45 6.98 -4.40 -9.02
CA ALA A 45 5.99 -5.45 -8.79
C ALA A 45 6.60 -6.86 -8.82
N LEU A 46 7.46 -7.12 -9.80
CA LEU A 46 8.19 -8.39 -9.89
C LEU A 46 9.06 -8.65 -8.66
N SER A 47 9.70 -7.64 -8.07
CA SER A 47 10.49 -7.83 -6.83
C SER A 47 9.64 -8.18 -5.62
N TYR A 48 8.34 -7.84 -5.63
CA TYR A 48 7.36 -8.24 -4.62
C TYR A 48 6.71 -9.61 -4.91
N GLY A 49 7.21 -10.34 -5.92
CA GLY A 49 6.64 -11.60 -6.38
C GLY A 49 5.28 -11.45 -7.07
N GLU A 50 4.97 -10.25 -7.55
CA GLU A 50 3.72 -9.94 -8.26
C GLU A 50 3.94 -9.86 -9.77
N ARG A 51 2.84 -9.92 -10.53
CA ARG A 51 2.88 -9.69 -11.99
C ARG A 51 3.21 -8.22 -12.29
N GLY A 52 3.93 -7.98 -13.39
CA GLY A 52 4.25 -6.63 -13.85
C GLY A 52 3.07 -5.85 -14.46
N ASP A 53 1.87 -6.44 -14.50
CA ASP A 53 0.65 -5.84 -15.06
C ASP A 53 -0.04 -4.88 -14.05
N PRO A 54 -1.10 -4.14 -14.44
CA PRO A 54 -1.73 -3.18 -13.54
C PRO A 54 -2.23 -3.78 -12.21
N ALA A 55 -2.73 -5.02 -12.21
CA ALA A 55 -3.23 -5.69 -11.02
C ALA A 55 -2.10 -6.09 -10.09
N GLY A 56 -1.03 -6.69 -10.61
CA GLY A 56 0.13 -7.06 -9.81
C GLY A 56 0.88 -5.84 -9.27
N ARG A 57 0.94 -4.72 -10.01
CA ARG A 57 1.47 -3.46 -9.48
C ARG A 57 0.64 -2.90 -8.32
N HIS A 58 -0.69 -3.04 -8.36
CA HIS A 58 -1.55 -2.68 -7.23
C HIS A 58 -1.33 -3.61 -6.02
N ALA A 59 -1.23 -4.92 -6.23
CA ALA A 59 -0.92 -5.88 -5.18
C ALA A 59 0.45 -5.57 -4.53
N ALA A 60 1.46 -5.29 -5.34
CA ALA A 60 2.80 -4.93 -4.88
C ALA A 60 2.80 -3.64 -4.05
N SER A 61 1.96 -2.65 -4.39
CA SER A 61 1.88 -1.42 -3.60
C SER A 61 1.26 -1.66 -2.23
N VAL A 62 0.38 -2.66 -2.08
CA VAL A 62 -0.18 -3.07 -0.78
C VAL A 62 0.84 -3.90 0.03
N LYS A 63 1.64 -4.74 -0.62
CA LYS A 63 2.77 -5.44 0.03
C LYS A 63 3.82 -4.47 0.56
N ALA A 64 4.25 -3.51 -0.27
CA ALA A 64 5.16 -2.43 0.15
C ALA A 64 4.58 -1.64 1.33
N PHE A 65 3.28 -1.37 1.31
CA PHE A 65 2.60 -0.72 2.44
C PHE A 65 2.70 -1.53 3.74
N ARG A 66 2.48 -2.84 3.69
CA ARG A 66 2.62 -3.70 4.87
C ARG A 66 4.03 -3.66 5.43
N GLU A 67 5.04 -3.88 4.59
CA GLU A 67 6.44 -3.83 5.02
C GLU A 67 6.82 -2.47 5.62
N TRP A 68 6.28 -1.39 5.07
CA TRP A 68 6.49 -0.04 5.58
C TRP A 68 5.91 0.17 6.98
N ILE A 69 4.67 -0.28 7.20
CA ILE A 69 4.02 -0.23 8.51
C ILE A 69 4.74 -1.12 9.53
N GLU A 70 5.04 -2.37 9.17
CA GLU A 70 5.67 -3.34 10.06
C GLU A 70 7.12 -2.98 10.38
N GLY A 71 7.83 -2.36 9.43
CA GLY A 71 9.19 -1.86 9.63
C GLY A 71 9.28 -0.60 10.50
N GLY A 72 8.20 0.19 10.60
CA GLY A 72 8.10 1.39 11.46
C GLY A 72 9.10 2.51 11.14
N LYS A 73 9.80 2.44 10.02
CA LYS A 73 10.92 3.32 9.63
C LYS A 73 10.63 4.01 8.29
N PHE A 74 11.44 5.02 7.98
CA PHE A 74 11.54 5.54 6.62
C PHE A 74 11.91 4.40 5.66
N MET A 75 11.29 4.37 4.49
CA MET A 75 11.54 3.35 3.48
C MET A 75 11.94 4.00 2.15
N LEU A 76 13.00 3.47 1.54
CA LEU A 76 13.50 3.87 0.24
C LEU A 76 13.74 2.62 -0.62
N LEU A 77 12.97 2.47 -1.70
CA LEU A 77 13.21 1.45 -2.73
C LEU A 77 13.95 2.11 -3.88
N THR A 78 15.17 1.65 -4.16
CA THR A 78 16.01 2.18 -5.25
C THR A 78 16.56 1.06 -6.11
N GLY A 79 16.78 1.35 -7.39
CA GLY A 79 17.49 0.44 -8.30
C GLY A 79 16.82 -0.92 -8.50
N VAL A 80 15.49 -1.01 -8.43
CA VAL A 80 14.79 -2.28 -8.71
C VAL A 80 14.66 -2.45 -10.21
N GLY A 81 15.39 -3.40 -10.80
CA GLY A 81 15.42 -3.54 -12.25
C GLY A 81 16.29 -4.65 -12.81
N LEU A 82 16.33 -4.72 -14.13
CA LEU A 82 17.20 -5.58 -14.91
C LEU A 82 18.56 -4.91 -15.10
N TYR A 83 19.62 -5.68 -14.85
CA TYR A 83 21.00 -5.25 -15.02
C TYR A 83 21.75 -6.23 -15.92
N ALA A 84 22.51 -5.68 -16.88
CA ALA A 84 23.45 -6.45 -17.66
C ALA A 84 24.82 -6.41 -16.98
N VAL A 85 25.48 -7.55 -16.87
CA VAL A 85 26.87 -7.65 -16.43
C VAL A 85 27.73 -8.03 -17.63
N HIS A 86 28.67 -7.17 -18.01
CA HIS A 86 29.60 -7.43 -19.11
C HIS A 86 31.04 -7.15 -18.65
N LYS A 87 31.91 -8.15 -18.77
CA LYS A 87 33.32 -8.07 -18.31
C LYS A 87 33.44 -7.56 -16.86
N GLY A 88 32.60 -8.09 -15.96
CA GLY A 88 32.56 -7.69 -14.55
C GLY A 88 31.92 -6.33 -14.26
N ARG A 89 31.48 -5.57 -15.27
CA ARG A 89 30.81 -4.27 -15.07
C ARG A 89 29.29 -4.43 -15.13
N LYS A 90 28.60 -4.03 -14.05
CA LYS A 90 27.13 -3.99 -13.95
C LYS A 90 26.60 -2.68 -14.54
N LYS A 91 25.65 -2.75 -15.47
CA LYS A 91 24.95 -1.58 -16.06
C LYS A 91 23.43 -1.79 -16.01
N PRO A 92 22.64 -0.76 -15.66
CA PRO A 92 21.19 -0.87 -15.71
C PRO A 92 20.71 -0.98 -17.16
N VAL A 93 19.79 -1.93 -17.41
CA VAL A 93 19.09 -2.08 -18.69
C VAL A 93 17.69 -1.46 -18.58
N ALA A 94 17.00 -1.74 -17.49
CA ALA A 94 15.71 -1.14 -17.15
C ALA A 94 15.54 -1.13 -15.63
N VAL A 95 15.23 0.02 -15.04
CA VAL A 95 15.03 0.16 -13.59
C VAL A 95 13.74 0.89 -13.30
N SER A 96 13.09 0.52 -12.21
CA SER A 96 11.93 1.24 -11.69
C SER A 96 12.36 2.58 -11.11
N PRO A 97 11.48 3.59 -11.11
CA PRO A 97 11.72 4.83 -10.38
C PRO A 97 11.96 4.56 -8.91
N ASP A 98 12.80 5.38 -8.29
CA ASP A 98 12.99 5.36 -6.84
C ASP A 98 11.68 5.72 -6.13
N VAL A 99 11.43 5.08 -4.99
CA VAL A 99 10.24 5.31 -4.19
C VAL A 99 10.64 5.60 -2.76
N ALA A 100 10.21 6.75 -2.24
CA ALA A 100 10.41 7.14 -0.85
C ALA A 100 9.06 7.19 -0.14
N ALA A 101 8.99 6.59 1.04
CA ALA A 101 7.86 6.72 1.96
C ALA A 101 8.36 7.32 3.29
N PRO A 102 7.57 8.22 3.92
CA PRO A 102 7.98 8.89 5.15
C PRO A 102 8.08 7.90 6.32
N LYS A 103 8.30 8.38 7.55
CA LYS A 103 8.18 7.50 8.71
C LYS A 103 6.74 6.96 8.82
N ALA A 104 6.60 5.64 8.91
CA ALA A 104 5.31 4.98 9.12
C ALA A 104 4.71 5.33 10.49
N PRO A 105 3.37 5.36 10.63
CA PRO A 105 2.74 5.30 11.95
C PRO A 105 3.12 4.01 12.67
N SER A 106 3.23 4.05 14.00
CA SER A 106 3.57 2.85 14.77
C SER A 106 2.40 1.86 14.83
N LEU A 107 2.72 0.58 15.04
CA LEU A 107 1.71 -0.47 15.26
C LEU A 107 0.81 -0.14 16.46
N GLU A 108 1.37 0.47 17.51
CA GLU A 108 0.62 0.94 18.67
C GLU A 108 -0.37 2.05 18.31
N GLN A 109 0.05 3.05 17.52
CA GLN A 109 -0.86 4.10 17.05
C GLN A 109 -2.01 3.51 16.23
N ILE A 110 -1.73 2.54 15.36
CA ILE A 110 -2.75 1.84 14.57
C ILE A 110 -3.74 1.12 15.50
N ARG A 111 -3.25 0.34 16.47
CA ARG A 111 -4.11 -0.40 17.42
C ARG A 111 -4.93 0.53 18.32
N THR A 112 -4.35 1.62 18.80
CA THR A 112 -5.04 2.54 19.70
C THR A 112 -6.11 3.35 18.96
N GLU A 113 -5.82 3.81 17.74
CA GLU A 113 -6.72 4.72 17.02
C GLU A 113 -7.74 4.00 16.12
N LEU A 114 -7.44 2.80 15.64
CA LEU A 114 -8.27 2.11 14.62
C LEU A 114 -8.96 0.83 15.13
N ARG A 115 -8.65 0.33 16.33
CA ARG A 115 -9.27 -0.89 16.87
C ARG A 115 -10.79 -0.73 16.96
N GLY A 116 -11.52 -1.73 16.46
CA GLY A 116 -12.98 -1.72 16.44
C GLY A 116 -13.61 -0.75 15.43
N LYS A 117 -12.83 -0.08 14.56
CA LYS A 117 -13.34 0.85 13.55
C LYS A 117 -13.42 0.21 12.16
N ASN A 118 -14.47 0.52 11.42
CA ASN A 118 -14.49 0.28 9.97
C ASN A 118 -13.49 1.20 9.29
N LEU A 119 -12.83 0.75 8.22
CA LEU A 119 -11.83 1.55 7.50
C LEU A 119 -12.25 1.80 6.06
N ALA A 120 -12.29 3.08 5.64
CA ALA A 120 -12.74 3.48 4.32
C ALA A 120 -11.61 3.94 3.39
N CYS A 121 -11.55 3.34 2.20
CA CYS A 121 -10.60 3.68 1.13
C CYS A 121 -11.28 3.68 -0.25
N TRP A 122 -10.65 4.25 -1.28
CA TRP A 122 -11.17 4.26 -2.66
C TRP A 122 -11.00 2.93 -3.42
N CYS A 123 -10.16 2.00 -2.94
CA CYS A 123 -9.88 0.74 -3.63
C CYS A 123 -11.15 -0.09 -3.82
N ARG A 124 -11.30 -0.71 -5.00
CA ARG A 124 -12.48 -1.51 -5.36
C ARG A 124 -12.59 -2.78 -4.49
N PRO A 125 -13.81 -3.19 -4.08
CA PRO A 125 -14.02 -4.46 -3.40
C PRO A 125 -13.43 -5.63 -4.19
N GLY A 126 -12.85 -6.60 -3.49
CA GLY A 126 -12.19 -7.77 -4.11
C GLY A 126 -10.75 -7.54 -4.59
N GLU A 127 -10.29 -6.29 -4.70
CA GLU A 127 -8.88 -5.99 -4.97
C GLU A 127 -8.08 -5.82 -3.66
N PRO A 128 -6.76 -6.10 -3.66
CA PRO A 128 -5.90 -5.79 -2.52
C PRO A 128 -6.07 -4.34 -2.06
N CYS A 129 -6.08 -4.10 -0.75
CA CYS A 129 -6.16 -2.74 -0.22
C CYS A 129 -5.34 -2.61 1.07
N HIS A 130 -4.75 -1.43 1.25
CA HIS A 130 -4.04 -1.10 2.48
C HIS A 130 -4.96 -0.99 3.70
N ALA A 131 -6.26 -0.74 3.50
CA ALA A 131 -7.25 -0.76 4.58
C ALA A 131 -7.39 -2.16 5.19
N ASP A 132 -7.21 -3.23 4.40
CA ASP A 132 -7.25 -4.61 4.91
C ASP A 132 -6.03 -4.89 5.80
N VAL A 133 -4.85 -4.40 5.41
CA VAL A 133 -3.63 -4.46 6.24
C VAL A 133 -3.84 -3.74 7.56
N LEU A 134 -4.40 -2.52 7.53
CA LEU A 134 -4.69 -1.77 8.75
C LEU A 134 -5.73 -2.45 9.64
N LEU A 135 -6.78 -3.05 9.06
CA LEU A 135 -7.79 -3.80 9.81
C LEU A 135 -7.19 -5.01 10.54
N GLU A 136 -6.31 -5.74 9.86
CA GLU A 136 -5.59 -6.88 10.44
C GLU A 136 -4.73 -6.44 11.64
N ILE A 137 -3.90 -5.42 11.45
CA ILE A 137 -2.99 -4.92 12.50
C ILE A 137 -3.76 -4.31 13.68
N ALA A 138 -4.84 -3.57 13.41
CA ALA A 138 -5.60 -2.89 14.46
C ALA A 138 -6.35 -3.89 15.37
N ASN A 139 -6.79 -5.02 14.81
CA ASN A 139 -7.65 -5.99 15.50
C ASN A 139 -6.98 -7.34 15.82
N GLY A 140 -5.71 -7.53 15.45
CA GLY A 140 -4.82 -8.61 15.90
C GLY A 140 -3.92 -8.18 17.06
#